data_AF-W4M6E3-F1
#
_entry.id   AF-W4M6E3-F1
#
_cell.length_a   1.000
_cell.length_b   1.000
_cell.length_c   1.000
_cell.angle_alpha   90.00
_cell.angle_beta   90.00
_cell.angle_gamma   90.00
#
_symmetry.space_group_name_H-M   'P 1'
#
loop_
_entity.id
_entity.type
_entity.pdbx_description
1 polymer ?
#
loop_
_entity_poly.entity_id
_entity_poly.type
_entity_poly.pdbx_seq_one_letter_code
_entity_poly.pdbx_strand_id
1 'polypeptide(L)'
;MDLLTQLLAPNEQANRVYGMVVAGVTNNQDPEGLGRVKVKFPWLSDRDESHWARIAMPMAGPERGFYFLPEVDDEVLVAFEHGLIEWPYVLGALWNGKDTPPESNGDGEN
;
A
#
# COMPACT_ATOMS: atom_id res chain seq x y z
N MET A 1 -36.41 5.74 2.95
CA MET A 1 -35.36 6.44 2.19
C MET A 1 -36.00 6.95 0.92
N ASP A 2 -35.99 8.27 0.68
CA ASP A 2 -36.59 8.87 -0.51
C ASP A 2 -35.59 9.00 -1.67
N LEU A 3 -36.10 9.29 -2.87
CA LEU A 3 -35.29 9.41 -4.10
C LEU A 3 -34.23 10.52 -4.01
N LEU A 4 -34.52 11.56 -3.23
CA LEU A 4 -33.60 12.67 -2.95
C LEU A 4 -32.39 12.19 -2.16
N THR A 5 -32.60 11.31 -1.17
CA THR A 5 -31.53 10.68 -0.39
C THR A 5 -30.67 9.75 -1.26
N GLN A 6 -31.26 9.10 -2.27
CA GLN A 6 -30.56 8.19 -3.17
C GLN A 6 -29.74 8.92 -4.25
N LEU A 7 -30.15 10.13 -4.66
CA LEU A 7 -29.43 11.00 -5.60
C LEU A 7 -28.29 11.80 -4.93
N LEU A 8 -28.42 12.08 -3.62
CA LEU A 8 -27.40 12.76 -2.82
C LEU A 8 -26.46 11.80 -2.10
N ALA A 9 -26.76 10.49 -2.10
CA ALA A 9 -25.82 9.49 -1.63
C ALA A 9 -24.55 9.59 -2.49
N PRO A 10 -23.36 9.75 -1.88
CA PRO A 10 -22.10 9.69 -2.60
C PRO A 10 -22.13 8.45 -3.49
N ASN A 11 -21.84 8.60 -4.78
CA ASN A 11 -21.77 7.46 -5.66
C ASN A 11 -20.61 6.58 -5.18
N GLU A 12 -20.90 5.54 -4.39
CA GLU A 12 -19.87 4.62 -3.85
C GLU A 12 -19.08 3.90 -4.96
N GLN A 13 -19.56 3.94 -6.21
CA GLN A 13 -18.83 3.45 -7.38
C GLN A 13 -17.80 4.46 -7.90
N ALA A 14 -17.95 5.76 -7.63
CA ALA A 14 -17.08 6.80 -8.17
C ALA A 14 -15.70 6.88 -7.49
N ASN A 15 -15.50 6.19 -6.36
CA ASN A 15 -14.28 6.30 -5.55
C ASN A 15 -13.54 4.96 -5.37
N ARG A 16 -13.69 4.03 -6.32
CA ARG A 16 -13.05 2.72 -6.26
C ARG A 16 -11.84 2.62 -7.18
N VAL A 17 -10.76 2.05 -6.65
CA VAL A 17 -9.53 1.74 -7.39
C VAL A 17 -9.35 0.22 -7.39
N TYR A 18 -9.77 -0.44 -8.47
CA TYR A 18 -9.63 -1.89 -8.60
C TYR A 18 -8.25 -2.34 -9.13
N GLY A 19 -7.42 -1.38 -9.53
CA GLY A 19 -6.03 -1.64 -9.93
C GLY A 19 -5.07 -1.61 -8.75
N MET A 20 -3.83 -2.00 -9.03
CA MET A 20 -2.71 -1.77 -8.11
C MET A 20 -2.08 -0.42 -8.43
N VAL A 21 -1.47 0.19 -7.42
CA VAL A 21 -0.86 1.50 -7.54
C VAL A 21 0.48 1.55 -6.82
N VAL A 22 1.37 2.38 -7.34
CA VAL A 22 2.65 2.69 -6.69
C VAL A 22 2.43 3.77 -5.62
N ALA A 23 3.06 3.60 -4.46
CA ALA A 23 2.99 4.55 -3.36
C ALA A 23 4.35 4.66 -2.65
N GLY A 24 4.63 5.81 -2.05
CA GLY A 24 5.83 6.00 -1.22
C GLY A 24 5.50 5.85 0.26
N VAL A 25 6.33 5.16 1.03
CA VAL A 25 6.13 5.00 2.48
C VAL A 25 6.35 6.32 3.21
N THR A 26 5.42 6.70 4.08
CA THR A 26 5.51 7.93 4.89
C THR A 26 5.76 7.66 6.36
N ASN A 27 5.37 6.48 6.86
CA ASN A 27 5.51 6.12 8.26
C ASN A 27 5.54 4.59 8.42
N ASN A 28 6.53 4.08 9.15
CA ASN A 28 6.65 2.65 9.49
C ASN A 28 6.68 2.40 11.02
N GLN A 29 6.45 3.44 11.83
CA GLN A 29 6.37 3.34 13.28
C GLN A 29 4.93 3.05 13.71
N ASP A 30 4.48 1.82 13.45
CA ASP A 30 3.14 1.36 13.81
C ASP A 30 2.94 1.37 15.35
N PRO A 31 2.04 2.21 15.90
CA PRO A 31 1.84 2.31 17.35
C PRO A 31 1.27 1.05 17.98
N GLU A 32 0.67 0.16 17.18
CA GLU A 32 0.13 -1.12 17.66
C GLU A 32 1.13 -2.28 17.49
N GLY A 33 2.29 -2.03 16.88
CA GLY A 33 3.33 -3.05 16.68
C GLY A 33 2.92 -4.18 15.73
N LEU A 34 1.98 -3.94 14.81
CA LEU A 34 1.46 -4.95 13.88
C LEU A 34 2.29 -5.04 12.58
N GLY A 35 3.35 -4.24 12.44
CA GLY A 35 4.20 -4.21 11.24
C GLY A 35 3.51 -3.58 10.02
N ARG A 36 2.65 -2.58 10.24
CA ARG A 36 1.97 -1.83 9.18
C ARG A 36 2.79 -0.61 8.77
N VAL A 37 2.50 -0.07 7.59
CA VAL A 37 3.04 1.20 7.10
C VAL A 37 1.91 2.15 6.68
N LYS A 38 2.17 3.45 6.70
CA LYS A 38 1.40 4.43 5.95
C LYS A 38 2.13 4.81 4.69
N VAL A 39 1.36 5.15 3.66
CA VAL A 39 1.89 5.52 2.35
C VAL A 39 1.24 6.79 1.83
N LYS A 40 1.91 7.47 0.90
CA LYS A 40 1.36 8.54 0.09
C LYS A 40 1.20 8.09 -1.35
N PHE A 41 0.10 8.49 -1.97
CA PHE A 41 -0.17 8.22 -3.37
C PHE A 41 0.22 9.45 -4.23
N PRO A 42 0.91 9.27 -5.38
CA PRO A 42 1.41 10.39 -6.18
C PRO A 42 0.36 11.41 -6.67
N TRP A 43 -0.92 11.03 -6.71
CA TRP A 43 -2.03 11.89 -7.16
C TRP A 43 -2.80 12.55 -6.00
N LEU A 44 -2.45 12.25 -4.75
CA LEU A 44 -2.99 12.95 -3.57
C LEU A 44 -2.08 14.11 -3.17
N SER A 45 -2.59 15.00 -2.30
CA SER A 45 -1.77 16.11 -1.83
C SER A 45 -0.63 15.60 -0.92
N ASP A 46 0.47 16.36 -0.84
CA ASP A 46 1.60 16.02 0.03
C ASP A 46 1.26 15.97 1.53
N ARG A 47 0.07 16.46 1.90
CA ARG A 47 -0.43 16.44 3.29
C ARG A 47 -1.25 15.20 3.61
N ASP A 48 -1.65 14.45 2.59
CA ASP A 48 -2.50 13.27 2.74
C ASP A 48 -1.62 12.02 2.81
N GLU A 49 -1.88 11.19 3.83
CA GLU A 49 -1.33 9.85 3.95
C GLU A 49 -2.45 8.84 4.13
N SER A 50 -2.18 7.58 3.79
CA SER A 50 -3.14 6.51 3.91
C SER A 50 -3.46 6.16 5.37
N HIS A 51 -4.52 5.38 5.57
CA HIS A 51 -4.63 4.54 6.77
C HIS A 51 -3.47 3.52 6.83
N TRP A 52 -3.25 2.93 8.00
CA TRP A 52 -2.25 1.88 8.19
C TRP A 52 -2.53 0.69 7.28
N ALA A 53 -1.63 0.45 6.33
CA ALA A 53 -1.67 -0.65 5.38
C ALA A 53 -1.01 -1.88 5.97
N ARG A 54 -1.70 -3.03 5.91
CA ARG A 54 -1.08 -4.33 6.19
C ARG A 54 -0.19 -4.73 5.01
N ILE A 55 0.91 -5.42 5.30
CA ILE A 55 1.82 -5.94 4.30
C ILE A 55 1.53 -7.43 4.08
N ALA A 56 1.33 -7.82 2.82
CA ALA A 56 1.17 -9.21 2.45
C ALA A 56 2.51 -9.95 2.59
N MET A 57 2.53 -10.96 3.46
CA MET A 57 3.71 -11.80 3.66
C MET A 57 3.54 -13.15 2.96
N PRO A 58 4.62 -13.74 2.40
CA PRO A 58 4.57 -15.10 1.86
C PRO A 58 4.08 -16.14 2.88
N MET A 59 4.37 -15.92 4.17
CA MET A 59 3.85 -16.70 5.29
C MET A 59 3.79 -15.82 6.55
N ALA A 60 2.68 -15.89 7.29
CA ALA A 60 2.49 -15.20 8.56
C ALA A 60 1.70 -16.09 9.53
N GLY A 61 2.12 -16.12 10.79
CA GLY A 61 1.43 -16.80 11.88
C GLY A 61 2.06 -16.49 13.24
N PRO A 62 1.51 -17.01 14.33
CA PRO A 62 2.09 -16.85 15.66
C PRO A 62 3.53 -17.38 15.69
N GLU A 63 4.49 -16.51 16.04
CA GLU A 63 5.92 -16.83 16.18
C GLU A 63 6.60 -17.44 14.94
N ARG A 64 6.00 -17.29 13.77
CA ARG A 64 6.55 -17.78 12.50
C ARG A 64 6.12 -16.90 11.34
N GLY A 65 7.01 -16.71 10.37
CA GLY A 65 6.69 -15.93 9.18
C GLY A 65 7.92 -15.32 8.54
N PHE A 66 7.67 -14.62 7.45
CA PHE A 66 8.62 -13.66 6.90
C PHE A 66 8.40 -12.31 7.58
N TYR A 67 9.48 -11.62 7.90
CA TYR A 67 9.44 -10.26 8.41
C TYR A 67 10.18 -9.35 7.43
N PHE A 68 9.47 -8.37 6.91
CA PHE A 68 9.96 -7.35 6.01
C PHE A 68 9.16 -6.08 6.29
N LEU A 69 9.84 -4.98 6.62
CA LEU A 69 9.22 -3.69 6.88
C LEU A 69 9.90 -2.64 6.00
N PRO A 70 9.19 -2.07 5.00
CA PRO A 70 9.69 -0.96 4.21
C PRO A 70 10.12 0.24 5.07
N GLU A 71 11.16 0.94 4.63
CA GLU A 71 11.60 2.19 5.24
C GLU A 71 10.80 3.39 4.72
N VAL A 72 10.84 4.50 5.45
CA VAL A 72 10.29 5.77 4.94
C VAL A 72 11.00 6.15 3.65
N ASP A 73 10.24 6.65 2.68
CA ASP A 73 10.63 6.94 1.30
C ASP A 73 10.82 5.73 0.36
N ASP A 74 10.67 4.49 0.84
CA ASP A 74 10.64 3.31 -0.05
C ASP A 74 9.40 3.33 -0.95
N GLU A 75 9.56 2.82 -2.17
CA GLU A 75 8.48 2.63 -3.13
C GLU A 75 7.83 1.26 -2.94
N VAL A 76 6.49 1.22 -2.84
CA VAL A 76 5.71 0.01 -2.62
C VAL A 76 4.55 -0.12 -3.60
N LEU A 77 4.16 -1.36 -3.89
CA LEU A 77 2.96 -1.69 -4.67
C LEU A 77 1.77 -1.92 -3.73
N VAL A 78 0.67 -1.21 -3.96
CA VAL A 78 -0.51 -1.18 -3.09
C VAL A 78 -1.75 -1.64 -3.84
N ALA A 79 -2.58 -2.44 -3.18
CA ALA A 79 -3.94 -2.79 -3.60
C ALA A 79 -4.95 -2.36 -2.52
N PHE A 80 -6.24 -2.42 -2.85
CA PHE A 80 -7.30 -1.88 -2.01
C PHE A 80 -8.42 -2.91 -1.78
N GLU A 81 -8.84 -3.12 -0.53
CA GLU A 81 -9.95 -4.02 -0.19
C GLU A 81 -11.22 -3.63 -0.96
N HIS A 82 -11.71 -4.50 -1.85
CA HIS A 82 -12.85 -4.20 -2.74
C HIS A 82 -12.73 -2.85 -3.49
N GLY A 83 -11.51 -2.39 -3.75
CA GLY A 83 -11.22 -1.12 -4.39
C GLY A 83 -11.37 0.12 -3.49
N LEU A 84 -11.56 -0.04 -2.19
CA LEU A 84 -11.73 1.06 -1.24
C LEU A 84 -10.37 1.63 -0.81
N ILE A 85 -10.09 2.89 -1.15
CA ILE A 85 -8.80 3.54 -0.86
C ILE A 85 -8.48 3.63 0.64
N GLU A 86 -9.51 3.60 1.49
CA GLU A 86 -9.37 3.61 2.95
C GLU A 86 -8.76 2.31 3.51
N TRP A 87 -8.78 1.23 2.74
CA TRP A 87 -8.34 -0.11 3.17
C TRP A 87 -7.18 -0.62 2.30
N PRO A 88 -5.99 -0.01 2.40
CA PRO A 88 -4.83 -0.38 1.60
C PRO A 88 -4.13 -1.65 2.10
N TYR A 89 -3.56 -2.39 1.15
CA TYR A 89 -2.65 -3.50 1.36
C TYR A 89 -1.37 -3.27 0.58
N VAL A 90 -0.22 -3.35 1.24
CA VAL A 90 1.07 -3.41 0.56
C VAL A 90 1.31 -4.84 0.10
N LEU A 91 1.57 -5.03 -1.18
CA LEU A 91 1.89 -6.35 -1.76
C LEU A 91 3.39 -6.65 -1.75
N GLY A 92 4.21 -5.60 -1.75
CA GLY A 92 5.67 -5.68 -1.75
C GLY A 92 6.31 -4.33 -2.02
N ALA A 93 7.64 -4.27 -1.96
CA ALA A 93 8.43 -3.11 -2.36
C ALA A 93 8.94 -3.24 -3.80
N LEU A 94 9.22 -2.10 -4.41
CA LEU A 94 9.68 -1.99 -5.79
C LEU A 94 11.06 -1.34 -5.82
N TRP A 95 11.99 -1.97 -6.54
CA TRP A 95 13.18 -1.25 -6.99
C TRP A 95 12.82 -0.25 -8.07
N ASN A 96 13.55 0.86 -8.10
CA ASN A 96 13.32 1.99 -8.98
C ASN A 96 14.66 2.62 -9.41
N GLY A 97 14.62 3.80 -10.05
CA GLY A 97 15.83 4.48 -10.53
C GLY A 97 16.76 5.04 -9.44
N LYS A 98 16.30 5.09 -8.20
CA LYS A 98 17.04 5.52 -7.01
C LYS A 98 17.42 4.31 -6.15
N ASP A 99 16.45 3.45 -5.83
CA ASP A 99 16.64 2.28 -4.99
C ASP A 99 16.79 1.04 -5.88
N THR A 100 18.02 0.54 -6.00
CA THR A 100 18.39 -0.52 -6.95
C THR A 100 18.44 -1.89 -6.29
N PRO A 101 18.26 -2.99 -7.04
CA PRO A 101 18.44 -4.33 -6.51
C PRO A 101 19.87 -4.51 -5.98
N PRO A 102 20.04 -5.31 -4.90
CA PRO A 102 21.36 -5.51 -4.28
C PRO A 102 22.33 -6.29 -5.18
N GLU A 103 21.79 -7.04 -6.14
CA GLU A 103 22.54 -7.86 -7.10
C GLU A 103 22.01 -7.62 -8.52
N SER A 104 22.86 -7.85 -9.52
CA SER A 104 22.52 -7.69 -10.94
C SER A 104 22.53 -9.04 -11.66
N ASN A 105 21.55 -9.29 -12.54
CA ASN A 105 21.58 -10.45 -13.44
C ASN A 105 22.35 -10.16 -14.74
N GLY A 106 23.61 -9.74 -14.59
CA GLY A 106 24.42 -9.25 -15.72
C GLY A 106 24.84 -10.35 -16.70
N ASP A 107 24.95 -11.59 -16.23
CA ASP A 107 25.21 -12.78 -17.06
C ASP A 107 23.94 -13.41 -17.64
N GLY A 108 22.77 -13.08 -17.06
CA GLY A 108 21.48 -13.62 -17.49
C GLY A 108 21.21 -15.04 -16.97
N GLU A 109 21.96 -15.51 -15.98
CA GLU A 109 21.87 -16.88 -15.44
C GLU A 109 21.36 -16.96 -13.99
N ASN A 110 21.01 -15.82 -13.38
CA ASN A 110 20.27 -15.79 -12.10
C ASN A 110 18.79 -16.13 -12.27
#